data_AF-A0A2E8H875-F1
#
_entry.id   AF-A0A2E8H875-F1
#
_cell.length_a   1.000
_cell.length_b   1.000
_cell.length_c   1.000
_cell.angle_alpha   90.00
_cell.angle_beta   90.00
_cell.angle_gamma   90.00
#
_symmetry.space_group_name_H-M   'P 1'
#
loop_
_entity.id
_entity.type
_entity.pdbx_description
1 polymer ?
#
loop_
_entity_poly.entity_id
_entity_poly.type
_entity_poly.pdbx_seq_one_letter_code
_entity_poly.pdbx_strand_id
1 'polypeptide(L)' 'MAVRLYQIAENFYLIGAGTTPCLRWYRDAGRWMSEPTQLPQPAASVALDEVPDDLREELLAFVVRADAMGASQISN' A
#
# COMPACT_ATOMS: atom_id res chain seq x y z
N MET A 1 -2.11 12.95 3.90
CA MET A 1 -3.03 11.93 4.48
C MET A 1 -2.18 10.87 5.17
N ALA A 2 -2.66 10.26 6.25
CA ALA A 2 -1.89 9.22 6.95
C ALA A 2 -2.12 7.85 6.29
N VAL A 3 -1.04 7.27 5.77
CA VAL A 3 -1.01 5.92 5.20
C VAL A 3 -1.17 4.89 6.32
N ARG A 4 -1.97 3.86 6.07
CA ARG A 4 -2.19 2.74 7.00
C ARG A 4 -1.86 1.42 6.33
N LEU A 5 -1.22 0.55 7.09
CA LEU A 5 -0.82 -0.79 6.66
C LEU A 5 -1.59 -1.84 7.46
N TYR A 6 -2.05 -2.85 6.74
CA TYR A 6 -2.67 -4.02 7.34
C TYR A 6 -2.09 -5.30 6.75
N GLN A 7 -2.19 -6.40 7.49
CA GLN A 7 -1.77 -7.72 7.03
C GLN A 7 -2.88 -8.75 7.25
N ILE A 8 -3.07 -9.61 6.24
CA ILE A 8 -3.85 -10.84 6.36
C ILE A 8 -3.11 -11.95 5.62
N ALA A 9 -2.76 -13.01 6.35
CA ALA A 9 -1.90 -14.09 5.86
C ALA A 9 -0.60 -13.51 5.26
N GLU A 10 -0.30 -13.82 4.00
CA GLU A 10 0.92 -13.36 3.30
C GLU A 10 0.71 -12.06 2.52
N ASN A 11 -0.48 -11.45 2.63
CA ASN A 11 -0.82 -10.24 1.89
C ASN A 11 -0.76 -9.01 2.77
N PHE A 12 -0.28 -7.91 2.20
CA PHE A 12 -0.26 -6.60 2.81
C PHE A 12 -1.26 -5.68 2.14
N TYR A 13 -1.86 -4.77 2.90
CA TYR A 13 -2.88 -3.86 2.41
C TYR A 13 -2.51 -2.44 2.75
N LEU A 14 -2.50 -1.58 1.74
CA LEU A 14 -2.16 -0.16 1.84
C LEU A 14 -3.42 0.68 1.66
N ILE A 15 -3.70 1.57 2.62
CA ILE A 15 -4.85 2.49 2.57
C ILE A 15 -4.38 3.91 2.81
N GLY A 16 -4.98 4.88 2.09
CA GLY A 16 -4.78 6.30 2.34
C GLY A 16 -3.57 6.92 1.63
N ALA A 17 -2.99 6.21 0.65
CA ALA A 17 -1.99 6.76 -0.25
C ALA A 17 -2.68 7.58 -1.36
N GLY A 18 -2.62 8.91 -1.25
CA GLY A 18 -3.28 9.82 -2.19
C GLY A 18 -4.79 9.56 -2.30
N THR A 19 -5.29 9.52 -3.54
CA THR A 19 -6.68 9.19 -3.88
C THR A 19 -6.88 7.71 -4.24
N THR A 20 -5.85 6.88 -4.08
CA THR A 20 -5.88 5.47 -4.50
C THR A 20 -6.81 4.63 -3.60
N PRO A 21 -7.60 3.69 -4.17
CA PRO A 21 -8.30 2.68 -3.37
C PRO A 21 -7.34 1.83 -2.53
N CYS A 22 -7.88 1.01 -1.64
CA CYS A 22 -7.09 0.01 -0.92
C CYS A 22 -6.34 -0.88 -1.93
N LEU A 23 -5.03 -1.03 -1.74
CA LEU A 23 -4.19 -1.89 -2.58
C LEU A 23 -3.77 -3.12 -1.79
N ARG A 24 -3.99 -4.31 -2.37
CA ARG A 24 -3.41 -5.56 -1.88
C ARG A 24 -2.06 -5.77 -2.56
N TRP A 25 -1.04 -5.98 -1.75
CA TRP A 25 0.29 -6.40 -2.14
C TRP A 25 0.49 -7.88 -1.80
N TYR A 26 0.88 -8.65 -2.80
CA TYR A 26 1.04 -10.10 -2.71
C TYR A 26 2.28 -10.54 -3.50
N ARG A 27 2.87 -11.68 -3.13
CA ARG A 27 3.97 -12.27 -3.89
C ARG A 27 3.44 -13.16 -5.00
N ASP A 28 3.93 -12.93 -6.21
CA ASP A 28 3.72 -13.80 -7.36
C ASP A 28 5.06 -14.05 -8.07
N ALA A 29 5.40 -15.31 -8.31
CA ALA A 29 6.68 -15.74 -8.89
C ALA A 29 7.93 -15.06 -8.27
N GLY A 30 7.92 -14.79 -6.96
CA GLY A 30 9.01 -14.14 -6.24
C GLY A 30 9.08 -12.61 -6.39
N ARG A 31 8.07 -11.98 -6.97
CA ARG A 31 7.95 -10.53 -7.12
C ARG A 31 6.74 -10.00 -6.37
N TRP A 32 6.83 -8.76 -5.89
CA TRP A 32 5.68 -8.07 -5.32
C TRP A 32 4.78 -7.54 -6.43
N MET A 33 3.50 -7.92 -6.36
CA MET A 33 2.44 -7.45 -7.24
C MET A 33 1.42 -6.69 -6.40
N SER A 34 0.78 -5.68 -7.00
CA SER A 34 -0.26 -4.89 -6.34
C SER A 34 -1.55 -4.87 -7.15
N GLU A 35 -2.70 -5.01 -6.50
CA GLU A 35 -4.01 -4.84 -7.14
C GLU A 35 -4.99 -4.02 -6.28
N PRO A 36 -5.90 -3.24 -6.89
CA PRO A 36 -7.00 -2.61 -6.18
C PRO A 36 -7.96 -3.65 -5.60
N THR A 37 -8.32 -3.48 -4.32
CA THR A 37 -9.26 -4.36 -3.65
C THR A 37 -10.02 -3.64 -2.54
N GLN A 38 -10.85 -4.36 -1.79
CA GLN A 38 -11.41 -3.91 -0.52
C GLN A 38 -10.59 -4.49 0.64
N LEU A 39 -10.51 -3.74 1.74
CA LEU A 39 -9.88 -4.26 2.96
C LEU A 39 -10.73 -5.44 3.49
N PRO A 40 -10.19 -6.67 3.53
CA PRO A 40 -10.93 -7.80 4.09
C PRO A 40 -11.06 -7.65 5.60
N GLN A 41 -12.10 -8.23 6.20
CA GLN A 41 -12.19 -8.39 7.65
C GLN A 41 -11.90 -9.85 8.02
N PRO A 42 -11.13 -10.13 9.09
CA PRO A 42 -10.49 -9.18 10.01
C PRO A 42 -9.05 -8.83 9.57
N ALA A 43 -8.80 -7.58 9.16
CA ALA A 43 -7.45 -7.10 8.88
C ALA A 43 -6.78 -6.54 10.13
N ALA A 44 -5.58 -7.05 10.46
CA ALA A 44 -4.78 -6.53 11.57
C ALA A 44 -3.91 -5.37 11.07
N SER A 45 -3.86 -4.28 11.82
CA SER A 45 -2.91 -3.18 11.54
C SER A 45 -1.49 -3.70 11.79
N VAL A 46 -0.57 -3.35 10.92
CA VAL A 46 0.86 -3.66 11.08
C VAL A 46 1.70 -2.39 10.99
N ALA A 47 2.81 -2.38 11.70
CA ALA A 47 3.81 -1.32 11.64
C ALA A 47 4.76 -1.54 10.44
N LEU A 48 5.47 -0.48 10.04
CA LEU A 48 6.32 -0.50 8.83
C LEU A 48 7.54 -1.42 8.98
N ASP A 49 8.02 -1.60 10.21
CA ASP A 49 9.12 -2.51 10.58
C ASP A 49 8.73 -3.99 10.52
N GLU A 50 7.43 -4.30 10.57
CA GLU A 50 6.90 -5.65 10.37
C GLU A 50 6.77 -6.02 8.87
N VAL A 51 6.88 -5.03 7.97
CA VAL A 51 6.85 -5.25 6.53
C VAL A 51 8.23 -5.72 6.04
N PRO A 52 8.30 -6.74 5.16
CA PRO A 52 9.53 -7.16 4.50
C PRO A 52 10.27 -6.00 3.84
N ASP A 53 11.60 -5.96 3.95
CA ASP A 53 12.41 -4.84 3.45
C ASP A 53 12.22 -4.58 1.95
N ASP A 54 12.13 -5.66 1.16
CA ASP A 54 11.89 -5.60 -0.28
C ASP A 54 10.51 -5.00 -0.63
N LEU A 55 9.48 -5.28 0.17
CA LEU A 55 8.17 -4.66 0.02
C LEU A 55 8.16 -3.21 0.53
N ARG A 56 8.92 -2.91 1.59
CA ARG A 56 8.96 -1.57 2.19
C ARG A 56 9.42 -0.53 1.19
N GLU A 57 10.43 -0.84 0.39
CA GLU A 57 10.93 0.02 -0.68
C GLU A 57 9.85 0.28 -1.76
N GLU A 58 9.15 -0.76 -2.19
CA GLU A 58 8.06 -0.65 -3.18
C GLU A 58 6.89 0.20 -2.66
N LEU A 59 6.50 0.01 -1.41
CA LEU A 59 5.45 0.81 -0.75
C LEU A 59 5.85 2.28 -0.65
N LEU A 60 7.09 2.57 -0.28
CA LEU A 60 7.59 3.95 -0.20
C LEU A 60 7.58 4.61 -1.59
N ALA A 61 8.12 3.92 -2.60
CA ALA A 61 8.12 4.40 -3.98
C ALA A 61 6.69 4.61 -4.52
N PHE A 62 5.76 3.74 -4.16
CA PHE A 62 4.34 3.90 -4.49
C PHE A 62 3.74 5.14 -3.83
N VAL A 63 3.89 5.31 -2.52
CA VAL A 63 3.32 6.44 -1.77
C VAL A 63 3.84 7.77 -2.30
N VAL A 64 5.14 7.88 -2.59
CA VAL A 64 5.74 9.09 -3.17
C VAL A 64 5.12 9.44 -4.53
N ARG A 65 4.91 8.44 -5.39
CA ARG A 65 4.27 8.64 -6.71
C ARG A 65 2.79 9.03 -6.55
N ALA A 66 2.06 8.36 -5.67
CA ALA A 66 0.65 8.64 -5.42
C ALA A 66 0.44 10.06 -4.85
N ASP A 67 1.33 10.51 -3.97
CA ASP A 67 1.29 11.86 -3.40
C ASP A 67 1.60 12.92 -4.47
N ALA A 68 2.62 12.70 -5.31
CA ALA A 68 2.93 13.60 -6.43
C ALA A 68 1.77 13.73 -7.45
N MET A 69 1.10 12.61 -7.75
CA MET A 69 -0.08 12.60 -8.63
C MET A 69 -1.27 13.32 -7.99
N GLY A 70 -1.51 13.12 -6.69
CA GLY A 70 -2.58 13.79 -5.95
C GLY A 70 -2.35 15.30 -5.79
N ALA A 71 -1.12 15.72 -5.51
CA ALA A 71 -0.73 17.14 -5.44
C ALA A 71 -0.90 17.87 -6.79
N SER A 72 -0.66 17.18 -7.89
CA SER A 72 -0.85 17.71 -9.26
C SER A 72 -2.34 17.93 -9.59
N GLN A 73 -3.25 17.15 -8.98
CA GLN A 73 -4.68 17.23 -9.25
C GLN A 73 -5.39 18.37 -8.48
N ILE A 74 -4.77 18.88 -7.41
CA ILE A 74 -5.28 19.99 -6.59
C ILE A 74 -4.82 21.36 -7.14
N SER A 75 -3.81 21.36 -8.01
CA SER A 75 -3.16 22.58 -8.51
C SER A 75 -3.71 23.12 -9.84
N ASN A 76 -4.93 22.73 -10.25
CA ASN A 76 -5.53 23.13 -11.53
C ASN A 76 -6.98 23.59 -11.37
#